data_AF-A0A933E3T5-F1
#
_entry.id   AF-A0A933E3T5-F1
#
_cell.length_a   1.000
_cell.length_b   1.000
_cell.length_c   1.000
_cell.angle_alpha   90.00
_cell.angle_beta   90.00
_cell.angle_gamma   90.00
#
_symmetry.space_group_name_H-M   'P 1'
#
loop_
_entity.id
_entity.type
_entity.pdbx_description
1 polymer ?
#
loop_
_entity_poly.entity_id
_entity_poly.type
_entity_poly.pdbx_seq_one_letter_code
_entity_poly.pdbx_strand_id
1 'polypeptide(L)'
;MNPTLFEIGVAIIMVAVSIALVVWFSRYMAAASGRRMMHMLTRAGVDPEVAKHGDTEAIIQDVRSRCRRCRFEDLCDRWLAGKVEGDNSFCPNAQIFRSLTRTTGGIAP
;
A
#
# COMPACT_ATOMS: atom_id res chain seq x y z
N MET A 1 -2.55 39.88 -26.44
CA MET A 1 -3.19 40.33 -25.18
C MET A 1 -2.34 39.78 -24.05
N ASN A 2 -1.79 40.66 -23.21
CA ASN A 2 -1.01 40.22 -22.06
C ASN A 2 -1.96 39.73 -20.97
N PRO A 3 -1.69 38.57 -20.34
CA PRO A 3 -2.53 38.07 -19.28
C PRO A 3 -2.56 39.08 -18.13
N THR A 4 -3.75 39.29 -17.56
CA THR A 4 -3.90 40.20 -16.42
C THR A 4 -3.32 39.56 -15.16
N LEU A 5 -2.89 40.38 -14.18
CA LEU A 5 -2.41 39.88 -12.88
C LEU A 5 -3.44 38.97 -12.19
N PHE A 6 -4.73 39.20 -12.46
CA PHE A 6 -5.83 38.37 -11.97
C PHE A 6 -5.81 36.97 -12.58
N GLU A 7 -5.67 36.84 -13.90
CA GLU A 7 -5.57 35.54 -14.59
C GLU A 7 -4.36 34.74 -14.13
N ILE A 8 -3.22 35.41 -13.94
CA ILE A 8 -2.00 34.79 -13.39
C ILE A 8 -2.25 34.28 -11.97
N GLY A 9 -2.90 35.08 -11.12
CA GLY A 9 -3.26 34.69 -9.75
C GLY A 9 -4.19 33.47 -9.72
N VAL A 10 -5.23 33.45 -10.55
CA VAL A 10 -6.16 32.31 -10.66
C VAL A 10 -5.43 31.04 -11.11
N ALA A 11 -4.56 31.15 -12.13
CA ALA A 11 -3.79 30.00 -12.61
C ALA A 11 -2.89 29.42 -11.50
N ILE A 12 -2.18 30.27 -10.75
CA ILE A 12 -1.33 29.83 -9.64
C ILE A 12 -2.16 29.10 -8.57
N ILE A 13 -3.32 29.65 -8.19
CA ILE A 13 -4.20 29.03 -7.21
C ILE A 13 -4.69 27.66 -7.70
N MET A 14 -5.13 27.55 -8.96
CA MET A 14 -5.58 26.27 -9.52
C MET A 14 -4.48 25.21 -9.51
N VAL A 15 -3.24 25.59 -9.87
CA VAL A 15 -2.09 24.68 -9.82
C VAL A 15 -1.81 24.27 -8.38
N ALA A 16 -1.80 25.20 -7.42
CA ALA A 16 -1.55 24.91 -6.01
C ALA A 16 -2.63 24.01 -5.39
N VAL A 17 -3.89 24.18 -5.76
CA VAL A 17 -4.99 23.31 -5.33
C VAL A 17 -4.85 21.92 -5.95
N SER A 18 -4.50 21.82 -7.24
CA SER A 18 -4.34 20.54 -7.94
C SER A 18 -3.19 19.72 -7.35
N ILE A 19 -1.98 20.30 -7.31
CA ILE A 19 -1.11 20.35 -6.12
C ILE A 19 -1.50 19.50 -4.92
N ALA A 20 -2.14 20.20 -3.99
CA ALA A 20 -2.61 19.71 -2.71
C ALA A 20 -3.53 18.50 -2.84
N LEU A 21 -4.45 18.48 -3.80
CA LEU A 21 -5.38 17.38 -4.02
C LEU A 21 -4.65 16.09 -4.42
N VAL A 22 -3.68 16.16 -5.33
CA VAL A 22 -2.88 15.00 -5.76
C VAL A 22 -2.06 14.45 -4.60
N VAL A 23 -1.41 15.33 -3.82
CA VAL A 23 -0.64 14.93 -2.64
C VAL A 23 -1.56 14.29 -1.60
N TRP A 24 -2.69 14.93 -1.29
CA TRP A 24 -3.67 14.42 -0.32
C TRP A 24 -4.19 13.05 -0.72
N PHE A 25 -4.64 12.90 -1.97
CA PHE A 25 -5.13 11.64 -2.49
C PHE A 25 -4.05 10.55 -2.45
N SER A 26 -2.81 10.88 -2.82
CA SER A 26 -1.68 9.95 -2.76
C SER A 26 -1.38 9.50 -1.33
N ARG A 27 -1.45 10.42 -0.34
CA ARG A 27 -1.26 10.08 1.08
C ARG A 27 -2.39 9.23 1.62
N TYR A 28 -3.63 9.56 1.27
CA TYR A 28 -4.83 8.80 1.65
C TYR A 28 -4.73 7.35 1.15
N MET A 29 -4.43 7.17 -0.14
CA MET A 29 -4.23 5.84 -0.75
C MET A 29 -3.08 5.09 -0.07
N ALA A 30 -1.97 5.75 0.24
CA ALA A 30 -0.84 5.12 0.92
C ALA A 30 -1.19 4.63 2.34
N ALA A 31 -2.02 5.37 3.09
CA ALA A 31 -2.48 4.98 4.41
C ALA A 31 -3.50 3.82 4.36
N ALA A 32 -4.42 3.85 3.39
CA ALA A 32 -5.39 2.79 3.16
C ALA A 32 -4.71 1.48 2.74
N SER A 33 -3.81 1.53 1.75
CA SER A 33 -3.04 0.37 1.30
C SER A 33 -2.17 -0.21 2.42
N GLY A 34 -1.57 0.66 3.25
CA GLY A 34 -0.74 0.25 4.37
C GLY A 34 -1.49 -0.56 5.42
N ARG A 35 -2.70 -0.12 5.80
CA ARG A 35 -3.55 -0.86 6.75
C ARG A 35 -4.00 -2.21 6.20
N ARG A 36 -4.51 -2.22 4.97
CA ARG A 36 -4.95 -3.47 4.30
C ARG A 36 -3.81 -4.48 4.16
N MET A 37 -2.63 -4.01 3.72
CA MET A 37 -1.44 -4.84 3.62
C MET A 37 -1.07 -5.47 4.98
N MET A 38 -1.19 -4.73 6.08
CA MET A 38 -0.89 -5.26 7.40
C MET A 38 -1.82 -6.41 7.78
N HIS A 39 -3.12 -6.24 7.57
CA HIS A 39 -4.09 -7.31 7.80
C HIS A 39 -3.83 -8.53 6.91
N MET A 40 -3.38 -8.33 5.66
CA MET A 40 -3.01 -9.44 4.78
C MET A 40 -1.77 -10.19 5.26
N LEU A 41 -0.75 -9.49 5.76
CA LEU A 41 0.44 -10.09 6.36
C LEU A 41 0.07 -10.94 7.58
N THR A 42 -0.72 -10.38 8.51
CA THR A 42 -1.18 -11.11 9.70
C THR A 42 -2.00 -12.34 9.33
N ARG A 43 -2.95 -12.21 8.38
CA ARG A 43 -3.75 -13.36 7.89
C ARG A 43 -2.89 -14.40 7.17
N ALA A 44 -1.79 -14.00 6.54
CA ALA A 44 -0.83 -14.91 5.93
C ALA A 44 0.13 -15.54 6.96
N GLY A 45 0.09 -15.14 8.23
CA GLY A 45 0.97 -15.67 9.29
C GLY A 45 2.31 -14.95 9.44
N VAL A 46 2.49 -13.78 8.81
CA VAL A 46 3.66 -12.93 9.02
C VAL A 46 3.38 -11.98 10.18
N ASP A 47 4.27 -11.98 11.18
CA ASP A 47 4.20 -10.98 12.26
C ASP A 47 4.56 -9.59 11.68
N PRO A 48 3.63 -8.63 11.72
CA PRO A 48 3.84 -7.28 11.21
C PRO A 48 4.95 -6.49 11.93
N GLU A 49 5.32 -6.86 13.15
CA GLU A 49 6.40 -6.19 13.88
C GLU A 49 7.79 -6.70 13.46
N VAL A 50 7.91 -7.97 13.07
CA VAL A 50 9.12 -8.53 12.43
C VAL A 50 9.36 -7.89 11.06
N ALA A 51 8.29 -7.56 10.34
CA ALA A 51 8.36 -6.83 9.09
C ALA A 51 8.88 -5.38 9.25
N LYS A 52 8.81 -4.79 10.45
CA LYS A 52 9.23 -3.40 10.72
C LYS A 52 10.66 -3.28 11.27
N HIS A 53 11.26 -4.35 11.78
CA HIS A 53 12.60 -4.32 12.38
C HIS A 53 13.57 -5.25 11.63
N GLY A 54 14.68 -4.70 11.12
CA GLY A 54 15.78 -5.46 10.48
C GLY A 54 15.86 -5.32 8.96
N ASP A 55 16.58 -6.24 8.30
CA ASP A 55 16.86 -6.27 6.85
C ASP A 55 15.63 -6.40 5.95
N THR A 56 14.44 -6.51 6.54
CA THR A 56 13.18 -6.73 5.84
C THR A 56 12.47 -5.42 5.47
N GLU A 57 12.92 -4.27 5.97
CA GLU A 57 12.26 -2.98 5.74
C GLU A 57 12.18 -2.63 4.23
N ALA A 58 13.27 -2.84 3.49
CA ALA A 58 13.29 -2.59 2.04
C ALA A 58 12.30 -3.49 1.28
N ILE A 59 12.15 -4.74 1.72
CA ILE A 59 11.19 -5.70 1.15
C ILE A 59 9.77 -5.21 1.42
N ILE A 60 9.49 -4.76 2.64
CA ILE A 60 8.17 -4.24 3.02
C ILE A 60 7.83 -2.94 2.29
N GLN A 61 8.81 -2.08 2.04
CA GLN A 61 8.62 -0.90 1.19
C GLN A 61 8.26 -1.28 -0.26
N ASP A 62 8.93 -2.28 -0.83
CA ASP A 62 8.60 -2.78 -2.17
C ASP A 62 7.20 -3.40 -2.23
N VAL A 63 6.85 -4.25 -1.26
CA VAL A 63 5.52 -4.84 -1.13
C VAL A 63 4.44 -3.76 -1.02
N ARG A 64 4.66 -2.71 -0.22
CA ARG A 64 3.76 -1.55 -0.12
C ARG A 64 3.65 -0.81 -1.45
N SER A 65 4.76 -0.65 -2.16
CA SER A 65 4.81 -0.03 -3.48
C SER A 65 3.99 -0.79 -4.53
N ARG A 66 4.08 -2.13 -4.53
CA ARG A 66 3.28 -3.02 -5.38
C ARG A 66 1.81 -3.02 -4.97
N CYS A 67 1.53 -3.04 -3.67
CA CYS A 67 0.17 -2.99 -3.15
C CYS A 67 -0.56 -1.70 -3.58
N ARG A 68 0.10 -0.54 -3.51
CA ARG A 68 -0.46 0.75 -3.99
C ARG A 68 -0.77 0.77 -5.48
N ARG A 69 -0.02 0.00 -6.29
CA ARG A 69 -0.25 -0.11 -7.74
C ARG A 69 -1.30 -1.15 -8.09
N CYS A 70 -1.55 -2.10 -7.19
CA CYS A 70 -2.56 -3.13 -7.35
C CYS A 70 -3.96 -2.53 -7.20
N ARG A 71 -4.74 -2.48 -8.29
CA ARG A 71 -6.11 -1.94 -8.30
C ARG A 71 -7.18 -2.97 -7.87
N PHE A 72 -6.78 -4.11 -7.31
CA PHE A 72 -7.67 -5.22 -6.94
C PHE A 72 -8.05 -5.21 -5.46
N GLU A 73 -8.32 -4.03 -4.91
CA GLU A 73 -8.63 -3.83 -3.49
C GLU A 73 -9.84 -4.63 -3.03
N ASP A 74 -10.88 -4.73 -3.86
CA ASP A 74 -12.11 -5.49 -3.57
C ASP A 74 -11.85 -6.99 -3.39
N LEU A 75 -10.86 -7.55 -4.08
CA LEU A 75 -10.48 -8.96 -3.90
C LEU A 75 -9.76 -9.17 -2.57
N CYS A 76 -8.88 -8.25 -2.21
CA CYS A 76 -8.22 -8.24 -0.92
C CYS A 76 -9.25 -8.16 0.22
N ASP A 77 -10.22 -7.25 0.14
CA ASP A 77 -11.23 -7.04 1.18
C ASP A 77 -12.17 -8.25 1.31
N ARG A 78 -12.58 -8.87 0.19
CA ARG A 78 -13.35 -10.13 0.22
C ARG A 78 -12.57 -11.29 0.82
N TRP A 79 -11.29 -11.42 0.48
CA TRP A 79 -10.42 -12.45 1.05
C TRP A 79 -10.21 -12.24 2.55
N LEU A 80 -9.94 -11.00 2.97
CA LEU A 80 -9.80 -10.63 4.39
C LEU A 80 -11.09 -10.88 5.18
N ALA A 81 -12.25 -10.67 4.57
CA ALA A 81 -13.56 -10.99 5.15
C ALA A 81 -13.88 -12.50 5.18
N GLY A 82 -13.00 -13.37 4.66
CA GLY A 82 -13.24 -14.81 4.57
C GLY A 82 -14.32 -15.21 3.57
N LYS A 83 -14.75 -14.29 2.68
CA LYS A 83 -15.76 -14.55 1.65
C LYS A 83 -15.21 -15.25 0.41
N VAL A 84 -13.89 -15.45 0.35
CA VAL A 84 -13.19 -16.18 -0.70
C VAL A 84 -12.35 -17.24 -0.02
N GLU A 85 -12.62 -18.51 -0.33
CA GLU A 85 -11.81 -19.64 0.11
C GLU A 85 -10.55 -19.74 -0.76
N GLY A 86 -9.47 -20.26 -0.16
CA GLY A 86 -8.19 -20.45 -0.86
C GLY A 86 -7.08 -19.50 -0.41
N ASP A 87 -5.91 -19.72 -1.02
CA ASP A 87 -4.71 -18.94 -0.73
C ASP A 87 -4.79 -17.52 -1.32
N ASN A 88 -3.80 -16.70 -1.00
CA ASN A 88 -3.69 -15.34 -1.50
C ASN A 88 -3.12 -15.26 -2.93
N SER A 89 -3.23 -16.29 -3.78
CA SER A 89 -2.61 -16.34 -5.12
C SER A 89 -2.99 -15.20 -6.07
N PHE A 90 -4.16 -14.58 -5.88
CA PHE A 90 -4.57 -13.38 -6.61
C PHE A 90 -3.70 -12.15 -6.29
N CYS A 91 -3.00 -12.16 -5.15
CA CYS A 91 -2.18 -11.05 -4.69
C CYS A 91 -0.80 -11.08 -5.37
N PRO A 92 -0.34 -9.99 -6.00
CA PRO A 92 1.01 -9.92 -6.57
C PRO A 92 2.12 -10.03 -5.52
N ASN A 93 1.79 -9.82 -4.24
CA ASN A 93 2.71 -9.97 -3.12
C ASN A 93 2.64 -11.36 -2.45
N ALA A 94 1.82 -12.28 -2.95
CA ALA A 94 1.59 -13.59 -2.34
C ALA A 94 2.89 -14.37 -2.10
N GLN A 95 3.79 -14.39 -3.08
CA GLN A 95 5.08 -15.06 -2.95
C GLN A 95 5.96 -14.41 -1.89
N ILE A 96 5.96 -13.07 -1.81
CA ILE A 96 6.74 -12.34 -0.80
C ILE A 96 6.21 -12.63 0.60
N PHE A 97 4.89 -12.66 0.78
CA PHE A 97 4.29 -13.06 2.06
C PHE A 97 4.73 -14.47 2.47
N ARG A 98 4.76 -15.44 1.54
CA ARG A 98 5.23 -16.81 1.80
C ARG A 98 6.72 -16.87 2.16
N SER A 99 7.58 -16.13 1.46
CA SER A 99 9.00 -16.11 1.81
C SER A 99 9.23 -15.48 3.19
N LEU A 100 8.49 -14.41 3.53
CA LEU A 100 8.53 -13.81 4.86
C LEU A 100 8.09 -14.78 5.96
N THR A 101 7.00 -15.53 5.76
CA THR A 101 6.59 -16.56 6.74
C THR A 101 7.65 -17.63 6.96
N ARG A 102 8.40 -18.01 5.91
CA ARG A 102 9.46 -19.03 6.02
C ARG A 102 10.65 -18.49 6.82
N THR A 103 11.00 -17.22 6.64
CA THR A 103 12.06 -16.58 7.43
C THR A 103 11.64 -16.44 8.90
N THR A 104 10.40 -16.05 9.19
CA THR A 104 9.89 -15.95 10.57
C THR A 104 9.77 -17.33 11.24
N GLY A 105 9.35 -18.37 10.51
CA GLY A 105 9.26 -19.75 11.03
C GLY A 105 10.62 -20.45 11.25
N GLY A 106 11.69 -19.96 10.63
CA GLY A 106 13.06 -20.46 10.84
C GLY A 106 13.75 -19.89 12.08
N ILE A 107 13.11 -18.96 12.80
CA ILE A 107 13.62 -18.30 14.01
C ILE A 107 12.80 -18.73 15.24
N ALA A 108 12.30 -19.97 15.26
CA ALA A 108 11.76 -20.57 16.47
C ALA A 108 12.89 -21.28 17.26
N PRO A 109 13.06 -21.03 18.58
CA PRO A 109 13.93 -21.82 19.45
C PRO A 109 13.40 -23.26 19.66
#